data_AF-A0A3S3QHD9-F1
#
_entry.id   AF-A0A3S3QHD9-F1
#
_cell.length_a   1.000
_cell.length_b   1.000
_cell.length_c   1.000
_cell.angle_alpha   90.00
_cell.angle_beta   90.00
_cell.angle_gamma   90.00
#
_symmetry.space_group_name_H-M   'P 1'
#
loop_
_entity.id
_entity.type
_entity.pdbx_description
1 polymer ?
#
loop_
_entity_poly.entity_id
_entity_poly.type
_entity_poly.pdbx_seq_one_letter_code
_entity_poly.pdbx_strand_id
1 'polypeptide(L)'
;MSALFFTDRSEVDIKDVVFNEAVSVQIEQFLKEYQFRDILDSYDLPVNNKMLLYGKTGCGKTMTAKAIAKQLDRKIIVVNLSAIVSSKLGETAKNVATLFKEVSYHDSVLFFDEFDTLGQVRDYDSKDSSEMKRVVNAILQLIDNFPKNSILIAATNQVKMIDEALIRRFELRLEFTSPAKEVLDVYYDKLLMKYPVEFQTLDRVYEISFAEAKNHVFKEVKNNIIKAEIEKSKIIN
;
A
#
# COMPACT_ATOMS: atom_id res chain seq x y z
N MET A 1 -3.92 2.08 22.92
CA MET A 1 -3.76 2.37 21.48
C MET A 1 -4.66 3.53 21.14
N SER A 2 -4.14 4.56 20.46
CA SER A 2 -4.97 5.68 19.98
C SER A 2 -6.00 5.15 18.99
N ALA A 3 -7.24 5.63 19.04
CA ALA A 3 -8.28 5.23 18.07
C ALA A 3 -7.93 5.62 16.62
N LEU A 4 -6.95 6.52 16.43
CA LEU A 4 -6.61 7.15 15.16
C LEU A 4 -5.61 6.36 14.31
N PHE A 5 -4.85 5.43 14.89
CA PHE A 5 -3.87 4.63 14.18
C PHE A 5 -3.56 3.32 14.88
N PHE A 6 -2.99 2.38 14.14
CA PHE A 6 -2.39 1.18 14.71
C PHE A 6 -1.01 0.96 14.13
N THR A 7 -0.13 0.37 14.94
CA THR A 7 1.19 -0.07 14.46
C THR A 7 1.05 -1.47 13.93
N ASP A 8 1.30 -1.64 12.62
CA ASP A 8 1.30 -2.96 12.02
C ASP A 8 2.68 -3.62 12.23
N ARG A 9 2.68 -4.86 12.73
CA ARG A 9 3.90 -5.67 12.94
C ARG A 9 3.98 -6.86 11.97
N SER A 10 3.12 -6.90 10.95
CA SER A 10 3.15 -7.96 9.96
C SER A 10 4.48 -7.94 9.22
N GLU A 11 5.14 -9.09 9.24
CA GLU A 11 6.40 -9.29 8.54
C GLU A 11 6.13 -9.52 7.04
N VAL A 12 6.20 -8.46 6.25
CA VAL A 12 6.18 -8.56 4.79
C VAL A 12 7.60 -8.30 4.29
N ASP A 13 8.25 -9.33 3.76
CA ASP A 13 9.56 -9.15 3.11
C ASP A 13 9.36 -8.57 1.70
N ILE A 14 10.26 -7.68 1.29
CA ILE A 14 10.22 -7.09 -0.07
C ILE A 14 10.32 -8.16 -1.16
N LYS A 15 11.08 -9.24 -0.91
CA LYS A 15 11.20 -10.42 -1.79
C LYS A 15 9.88 -11.19 -2.00
N ASP A 16 8.90 -10.96 -1.12
CA ASP A 16 7.60 -11.59 -1.17
C ASP A 16 6.54 -10.72 -1.85
N VAL A 17 6.87 -9.46 -2.14
CA VAL A 17 6.04 -8.59 -2.94
C VAL A 17 6.45 -8.75 -4.40
N VAL A 18 5.48 -9.12 -5.24
CA VAL A 18 5.69 -9.20 -6.68
C VAL A 18 5.32 -7.86 -7.29
N PHE A 19 6.24 -7.27 -8.04
CA PHE A 19 6.07 -5.97 -8.68
C PHE A 19 6.00 -6.12 -10.20
N ASN A 20 5.43 -5.11 -10.87
CA ASN A 20 5.81 -4.89 -12.27
C ASN A 20 7.25 -4.32 -12.29
N GLU A 21 7.92 -4.46 -13.43
CA GLU A 21 9.33 -4.06 -13.56
C GLU A 21 9.53 -2.57 -13.24
N ALA A 22 8.67 -1.70 -13.76
CA ALA A 22 8.75 -0.25 -13.57
C ALA A 22 8.63 0.19 -12.10
N VAL A 23 7.78 -0.47 -11.30
CA VAL A 23 7.62 -0.20 -9.87
C VAL A 23 8.79 -0.77 -9.09
N SER A 24 9.29 -1.96 -9.45
CA SER A 24 10.46 -2.56 -8.79
C SER A 24 11.67 -1.64 -8.86
N VAL A 25 11.99 -1.13 -10.06
CA VAL A 25 13.13 -0.22 -10.28
C VAL A 25 13.00 1.04 -9.43
N GLN A 26 11.81 1.66 -9.38
CA GLN A 26 11.59 2.86 -8.58
C GLN A 26 11.68 2.63 -7.08
N ILE A 27 11.15 1.50 -6.58
CA ILE A 27 11.25 1.15 -5.15
C ILE A 27 12.69 0.83 -4.77
N GLU A 28 13.41 0.06 -5.58
CA GLU A 28 14.81 -0.26 -5.34
C GLU A 28 15.67 1.01 -5.32
N GLN A 29 15.43 1.93 -6.24
CA GLN A 29 16.10 3.22 -6.26
C GLN A 29 15.81 4.05 -5.01
N PHE A 30 14.53 4.16 -4.63
CA PHE A 30 14.13 4.85 -3.39
C PHE A 30 14.79 4.27 -2.15
N LEU A 31 14.83 2.93 -2.01
CA LEU A 31 15.46 2.26 -0.88
C LEU A 31 16.96 2.57 -0.80
N LYS A 32 17.64 2.60 -1.95
CA LYS A 32 19.07 2.99 -2.02
C LYS A 32 19.26 4.44 -1.63
N GLU A 33 18.48 5.36 -2.19
CA GLU A 33 18.57 6.79 -1.86
C GLU A 33 18.36 7.03 -0.36
N TYR A 34 17.35 6.38 0.22
CA TYR A 34 17.08 6.51 1.65
C TYR A 34 18.20 5.90 2.51
N GLN A 35 18.80 4.78 2.09
CA GLN A 35 19.95 4.17 2.79
C GLN A 35 21.18 5.10 2.79
N PHE A 36 21.42 5.82 1.69
CA PHE A 36 22.56 6.74 1.54
C PHE A 36 22.20 8.21 1.83
N ARG A 37 21.07 8.47 2.51
CA ARG A 37 20.55 9.83 2.71
C ARG A 37 21.55 10.79 3.35
N ASP A 38 22.31 10.35 4.35
CA ASP A 38 23.24 11.21 5.07
C ASP A 38 24.38 11.69 4.15
N ILE A 39 24.77 10.85 3.18
CA ILE A 39 25.75 11.20 2.14
C ILE A 39 25.11 12.16 1.14
N LEU A 40 23.90 11.87 0.65
CA LEU A 40 23.20 12.72 -0.30
C LEU A 40 22.92 14.12 0.27
N ASP A 41 22.51 14.20 1.53
CA ASP A 41 22.30 15.44 2.26
C ASP A 41 23.60 16.27 2.37
N SER A 42 24.77 15.63 2.47
CA SER A 42 26.07 16.34 2.48
C SER A 42 26.42 17.03 1.15
N TYR A 43 25.73 16.65 0.05
CA TYR A 43 25.83 17.28 -1.27
C TYR A 43 24.59 18.14 -1.60
N ASP A 44 23.74 18.44 -0.61
CA ASP A 44 22.47 19.15 -0.81
C ASP A 44 21.52 18.45 -1.81
N LEU A 45 21.64 17.12 -1.96
CA LEU A 45 20.78 16.32 -2.82
C LEU A 45 19.56 15.83 -2.02
N PRO A 46 18.33 16.25 -2.35
CA PRO A 46 17.16 15.85 -1.60
C PRO A 46 16.82 14.38 -1.86
N VAL A 47 16.54 13.64 -0.78
CA VAL A 47 15.95 12.31 -0.85
C VAL A 47 14.44 12.43 -0.82
N ASN A 48 13.79 11.87 -1.83
CA ASN A 48 12.33 11.81 -1.85
C ASN A 48 11.83 10.96 -0.68
N ASN A 49 10.81 11.42 0.04
CA ASN A 49 10.24 10.69 1.17
C ASN A 49 8.71 10.64 1.18
N LYS A 50 8.07 11.09 0.09
CA LYS A 50 6.62 11.12 -0.08
C LYS A 50 6.22 10.31 -1.31
N MET A 51 5.49 9.23 -1.08
CA MET A 51 5.12 8.25 -2.10
C MET A 51 3.60 8.05 -2.19
N LEU A 52 3.05 8.13 -3.40
CA LEU A 52 1.68 7.78 -3.72
C LEU A 52 1.65 6.47 -4.52
N LEU A 53 1.05 5.44 -3.94
CA LEU A 53 0.76 4.15 -4.57
C LEU A 53 -0.66 4.19 -5.11
N TYR A 54 -0.85 4.08 -6.42
CA TYR A 54 -2.19 4.13 -7.00
C TYR A 54 -2.40 3.06 -8.06
N GLY A 55 -3.65 2.77 -8.41
CA GLY A 55 -3.99 1.83 -9.49
C GLY A 55 -4.94 0.72 -9.03
N LYS A 56 -4.96 -0.40 -9.75
CA LYS A 56 -5.95 -1.47 -9.54
C LYS A 56 -5.86 -2.09 -8.15
N THR A 57 -7.02 -2.50 -7.63
CA THR A 57 -7.11 -3.24 -6.36
C THR A 57 -6.39 -4.60 -6.47
N GLY A 58 -5.96 -5.15 -5.34
CA GLY A 58 -5.33 -6.48 -5.30
C GLY A 58 -3.94 -6.57 -5.92
N CYS A 59 -3.32 -5.46 -6.31
CA CYS A 59 -1.99 -5.43 -6.95
C CYS A 59 -0.82 -5.19 -5.96
N GLY A 60 -1.07 -5.22 -4.65
CA GLY A 60 0.00 -5.24 -3.64
C GLY A 60 0.36 -3.91 -2.98
N LYS A 61 -0.35 -2.80 -3.25
CA LYS A 61 -0.06 -1.46 -2.66
C LYS A 61 0.17 -1.47 -1.14
N THR A 62 -0.77 -2.04 -0.38
CA THR A 62 -0.66 -2.15 1.09
C THR A 62 0.52 -3.03 1.52
N MET A 63 0.82 -4.10 0.77
CA MET A 63 1.98 -4.96 1.02
C MET A 63 3.29 -4.23 0.75
N THR A 64 3.34 -3.41 -0.31
CA THR A 64 4.50 -2.59 -0.66
C THR A 64 4.86 -1.63 0.47
N ALA A 65 3.88 -0.91 1.03
CA ALA A 65 4.12 0.03 2.13
C ALA A 65 4.75 -0.66 3.35
N LYS A 66 4.23 -1.85 3.69
CA LYS A 66 4.74 -2.68 4.79
C LYS A 66 6.15 -3.20 4.51
N ALA A 67 6.40 -3.65 3.29
CA ALA A 67 7.69 -4.16 2.88
C ALA A 67 8.77 -3.07 2.89
N ILE A 68 8.44 -1.85 2.44
CA ILE A 68 9.34 -0.69 2.53
C ILE A 68 9.67 -0.39 4.00
N ALA A 69 8.67 -0.33 4.87
CA ALA A 69 8.89 -0.09 6.29
C ALA A 69 9.82 -1.14 6.93
N LYS A 70 9.59 -2.42 6.62
CA LYS A 70 10.44 -3.53 7.09
C LYS A 70 11.87 -3.41 6.56
N GLN A 71 12.03 -3.18 5.26
CA GLN A 71 13.34 -3.09 4.60
C GLN A 71 14.20 -1.96 5.16
N LEU A 72 13.58 -0.89 5.64
CA LEU A 72 14.23 0.27 6.23
C LEU A 72 14.33 0.22 7.77
N ASP A 73 13.91 -0.90 8.38
CA ASP A 73 13.82 -1.09 9.83
C ASP A 73 13.06 0.04 10.54
N ARG A 74 11.96 0.48 9.94
CA ARG A 74 11.10 1.55 10.47
C ARG A 74 9.75 1.01 10.90
N LYS A 75 9.22 1.58 11.98
CA LYS A 75 7.84 1.34 12.40
C LYS A 75 6.89 1.89 11.34
N ILE A 76 5.85 1.13 11.02
CA ILE A 76 4.74 1.61 10.19
C ILE A 76 3.54 2.00 11.07
N ILE A 77 3.12 3.24 10.94
CA ILE A 77 1.93 3.82 11.57
C ILE A 77 0.84 3.83 10.50
N VAL A 78 -0.10 2.90 10.62
CA VAL A 78 -1.22 2.80 9.69
C VAL A 78 -2.38 3.62 10.24
N VAL A 79 -2.84 4.56 9.42
CA VAL A 79 -3.90 5.48 9.81
C VAL A 79 -5.26 4.79 9.76
N ASN A 80 -6.04 4.93 10.84
CA ASN A 80 -7.42 4.49 10.87
C ASN A 80 -8.33 5.59 10.29
N LEU A 81 -8.54 5.54 8.98
CA LEU A 81 -9.35 6.55 8.29
C LEU A 81 -10.80 6.60 8.75
N SER A 82 -11.40 5.46 9.11
CA SER A 82 -12.77 5.44 9.64
C SER A 82 -12.91 6.24 10.94
N ALA A 83 -11.91 6.17 11.83
CA ALA A 83 -11.89 6.96 13.05
C ALA A 83 -11.66 8.46 12.80
N ILE A 84 -10.93 8.81 11.74
CA ILE A 84 -10.64 10.19 11.38
C ILE A 84 -11.84 10.87 10.71
N VAL A 85 -12.48 10.17 9.76
CA VAL A 85 -13.59 10.71 8.96
C VAL A 85 -14.91 10.74 9.75
N SER A 86 -15.07 9.90 10.77
CA SER A 86 -16.25 9.94 11.66
C SER A 86 -16.27 11.13 12.63
N SER A 87 -15.15 11.84 12.78
CA SER A 87 -15.06 13.06 13.60
C SER A 87 -15.57 14.29 12.85
N LYS A 88 -15.90 15.36 13.57
CA LYS A 88 -16.29 16.63 12.91
C LYS A 88 -15.11 17.13 12.06
N LEU A 89 -15.36 17.80 10.92
CA LEU A 89 -14.30 18.21 9.98
C LEU A 89 -13.14 18.99 10.62
N GLY A 90 -13.42 19.86 11.60
CA GLY A 90 -12.37 20.56 12.37
C GLY A 90 -11.54 19.63 13.27
N GLU A 91 -12.15 18.57 13.81
CA GLU A 91 -11.46 17.52 14.56
C GLU A 91 -10.65 16.61 13.62
N THR A 92 -11.14 16.34 12.40
CA THR A 92 -10.42 15.59 11.37
C THR A 92 -9.04 16.19 11.10
N ALA A 93 -8.96 17.50 10.83
CA ALA A 93 -7.70 18.18 10.58
C ALA A 93 -6.75 18.10 11.78
N LYS A 94 -7.28 18.26 13.01
CA LYS A 94 -6.50 18.15 14.26
C LYS A 94 -5.99 16.73 14.49
N ASN A 95 -6.80 15.72 14.19
CA ASN A 95 -6.44 14.31 14.31
C ASN A 95 -5.31 13.97 13.34
N VAL A 96 -5.41 14.40 12.07
CA VAL A 96 -4.34 14.21 11.08
C VAL A 96 -3.06 14.94 11.49
N ALA A 97 -3.15 16.19 11.97
CA ALA A 97 -1.98 16.92 12.47
C ALA A 97 -1.29 16.20 13.65
N THR A 98 -2.07 15.58 14.54
CA THR A 98 -1.54 14.80 15.66
C THR A 98 -0.76 13.58 15.14
N LEU A 99 -1.25 12.88 14.13
CA LEU A 99 -0.55 11.74 13.52
C LEU A 99 0.78 12.14 12.88
N PHE A 100 0.81 13.24 12.15
CA PHE A 100 2.03 13.77 11.55
C PHE A 100 3.07 14.11 12.63
N LYS A 101 2.61 14.68 13.75
CA LYS A 101 3.47 14.98 14.90
C LYS A 101 4.03 13.71 15.55
N GLU A 102 3.21 12.68 15.78
CA GLU A 102 3.68 11.39 16.32
C GLU A 102 4.77 10.75 15.45
N VAL A 103 4.60 10.81 14.12
CA VAL A 103 5.57 10.26 13.16
C VAL A 103 6.89 11.03 13.17
N SER A 104 6.85 12.34 13.42
CA SER A 104 8.05 13.19 13.50
C SER A 104 8.96 12.85 14.69
N TYR A 105 8.43 12.27 15.76
CA TYR A 105 9.22 11.88 16.93
C TYR A 105 9.92 10.53 16.80
N HIS A 106 9.54 9.72 15.81
CA HIS A 106 9.91 8.31 15.75
C HIS A 106 10.55 7.89 14.42
N ASP A 107 10.86 8.84 13.52
CA ASP A 107 11.42 8.56 12.18
C ASP A 107 10.74 7.36 11.49
N SER A 108 9.40 7.38 11.50
CA SER A 108 8.56 6.23 11.15
C SER A 108 7.93 6.38 9.76
N VAL A 109 7.36 5.29 9.24
CA VAL A 109 6.53 5.32 8.03
C VAL A 109 5.10 5.66 8.43
N LEU A 110 4.56 6.76 7.92
CA LEU A 110 3.14 7.08 8.01
C LEU A 110 2.43 6.52 6.78
N PHE A 111 1.47 5.62 6.99
CA PHE A 111 0.75 4.97 5.91
C PHE A 111 -0.75 5.29 5.92
N PHE A 112 -1.21 5.91 4.84
CA PHE A 112 -2.63 6.13 4.55
C PHE A 112 -3.10 5.10 3.52
N ASP A 113 -3.90 4.12 3.91
CA ASP A 113 -4.63 3.27 2.95
C ASP A 113 -5.96 3.91 2.59
N GLU A 114 -6.47 3.74 1.37
CA GLU A 114 -7.70 4.40 0.89
C GLU A 114 -7.68 5.94 1.02
N PHE A 115 -6.56 6.56 0.64
CA PHE A 115 -6.32 8.00 0.79
C PHE A 115 -7.35 8.88 0.08
N ASP A 116 -8.06 8.36 -0.93
CA ASP A 116 -9.18 9.04 -1.59
C ASP A 116 -10.33 9.40 -0.64
N THR A 117 -10.48 8.72 0.49
CA THR A 117 -11.48 9.06 1.51
C THR A 117 -11.18 10.38 2.23
N LEU A 118 -9.90 10.79 2.32
CA LEU A 118 -9.48 12.09 2.86
C LEU A 118 -9.25 13.14 1.77
N GLY A 119 -8.79 12.72 0.59
CA GLY A 119 -8.39 13.61 -0.49
C GLY A 119 -9.49 13.93 -1.50
N GLN A 120 -10.74 13.52 -1.24
CA GLN A 120 -11.83 13.51 -2.21
C GLN A 120 -12.16 14.90 -2.80
N VAL A 121 -12.23 14.98 -4.13
CA VAL A 121 -12.84 16.11 -4.86
C VAL A 121 -14.35 16.03 -4.64
N ARG A 122 -14.94 17.01 -3.95
CA ARG A 122 -16.39 17.12 -3.79
C ARG A 122 -16.91 18.37 -4.49
N ASP A 123 -18.04 18.22 -5.17
CA ASP A 123 -18.71 19.32 -5.89
C ASP A 123 -18.89 20.55 -4.99
N TYR A 124 -18.64 21.71 -5.59
CA TYR A 124 -18.30 22.94 -4.91
C TYR A 124 -19.47 23.76 -4.36
N ASP A 125 -20.69 23.22 -4.41
CA ASP A 125 -21.93 24.00 -4.24
C ASP A 125 -22.64 23.83 -2.87
N SER A 126 -22.01 23.17 -1.89
CA SER A 126 -22.56 23.02 -0.53
C SER A 126 -21.66 23.62 0.56
N LYS A 127 -22.25 24.05 1.69
CA LYS A 127 -21.47 24.54 2.86
C LYS A 127 -20.45 23.52 3.35
N ASP A 128 -20.75 22.22 3.25
CA ASP A 128 -19.84 21.12 3.61
C ASP A 128 -18.59 21.08 2.71
N SER A 129 -18.67 21.59 1.48
CA SER A 129 -17.52 21.71 0.57
C SER A 129 -16.47 22.70 1.12
N SER A 130 -16.88 23.77 1.81
CA SER A 130 -15.95 24.77 2.35
C SER A 130 -15.11 24.27 3.52
N GLU A 131 -15.70 23.44 4.40
CA GLU A 131 -14.98 22.83 5.53
C GLU A 131 -14.06 21.70 5.03
N MET A 132 -14.50 20.92 4.03
CA MET A 132 -13.64 19.92 3.40
C MET A 132 -12.40 20.56 2.75
N LYS A 133 -12.56 21.70 2.07
CA LYS A 133 -11.41 22.48 1.54
C LYS A 133 -10.42 22.85 2.62
N ARG A 134 -10.89 23.22 3.82
CA ARG A 134 -10.00 23.55 4.95
C ARG A 134 -9.22 22.32 5.40
N VAL A 135 -9.85 21.14 5.44
CA VAL A 135 -9.18 19.88 5.75
C VAL A 135 -8.12 19.54 4.71
N VAL A 136 -8.45 19.61 3.42
CA VAL A 136 -7.50 19.37 2.31
C VAL A 136 -6.31 20.34 2.40
N ASN A 137 -6.57 21.63 2.60
CA ASN A 137 -5.51 22.63 2.78
C ASN A 137 -4.62 22.37 4.01
N ALA A 138 -5.21 21.92 5.11
CA ALA A 138 -4.44 21.52 6.29
C ALA A 138 -3.54 20.31 5.98
N ILE A 139 -4.06 19.30 5.26
CA ILE A 139 -3.28 18.14 4.82
C ILE A 139 -2.13 18.57 3.90
N LEU A 140 -2.38 19.47 2.94
CA LEU A 140 -1.33 20.01 2.06
C LEU A 140 -0.18 20.63 2.88
N GLN A 141 -0.51 21.46 3.86
CA GLN A 141 0.48 22.08 4.74
C GLN A 141 1.24 21.05 5.57
N LEU A 142 0.58 19.99 6.03
CA LEU A 142 1.20 18.90 6.77
C LEU A 142 2.17 18.09 5.89
N ILE A 143 1.81 17.82 4.64
CA ILE A 143 2.68 17.14 3.68
C ILE A 143 3.88 18.02 3.33
N ASP A 144 3.68 19.33 3.14
CA ASP A 144 4.77 20.28 2.85
C ASP A 144 5.81 20.31 3.96
N ASN A 145 5.38 20.29 5.22
CA ASN A 145 6.24 20.29 6.40
C ASN A 145 6.58 18.89 6.93
N PHE A 146 6.38 17.85 6.13
CA PHE A 146 6.63 16.48 6.57
C PHE A 146 8.14 16.25 6.85
N PRO A 147 8.51 15.63 7.98
CA PRO A 147 9.90 15.47 8.39
C PRO A 147 10.69 14.60 7.40
N LYS A 148 11.87 15.08 6.97
CA LYS A 148 12.75 14.40 6.00
C LYS A 148 13.18 12.99 6.44
N ASN A 149 13.32 12.78 7.75
CA ASN A 149 13.74 11.49 8.30
C ASN A 149 12.63 10.44 8.35
N SER A 150 11.37 10.84 8.18
CA SER A 150 10.22 9.94 8.13
C SER A 150 9.79 9.71 6.68
N ILE A 151 8.91 8.73 6.45
CA ILE A 151 8.40 8.42 5.11
C ILE A 151 6.88 8.51 5.12
N LEU A 152 6.31 9.22 4.15
CA LEU A 152 4.88 9.28 3.93
C LEU A 152 4.51 8.39 2.75
N ILE A 153 3.66 7.41 2.98
CA ILE A 153 3.11 6.55 1.94
C ILE A 153 1.58 6.68 1.95
N ALA A 154 1.00 7.02 0.81
CA ALA A 154 -0.45 6.99 0.60
C ALA A 154 -0.80 5.96 -0.47
N ALA A 155 -1.85 5.17 -0.25
CA ALA A 155 -2.37 4.22 -1.21
C ALA A 155 -3.81 4.55 -1.59
N THR A 156 -4.15 4.42 -2.87
CA THR A 156 -5.53 4.62 -3.36
C THR A 156 -5.84 3.68 -4.53
N ASN A 157 -7.11 3.32 -4.67
CA ASN A 157 -7.63 2.66 -5.86
C ASN A 157 -8.24 3.66 -6.86
N GLN A 158 -8.53 4.89 -6.41
CA GLN A 158 -9.31 5.89 -7.13
C GLN A 158 -8.56 7.23 -7.20
N VAL A 159 -7.37 7.24 -7.81
CA VAL A 159 -6.55 8.47 -7.93
C VAL A 159 -7.28 9.65 -8.55
N LYS A 160 -8.23 9.39 -9.46
CA LYS A 160 -9.05 10.42 -10.11
C LYS A 160 -9.98 11.16 -9.16
N MET A 161 -10.28 10.58 -7.99
CA MET A 161 -11.11 11.21 -6.97
C MET A 161 -10.29 12.10 -6.05
N ILE A 162 -8.96 12.08 -6.11
CA ILE A 162 -8.10 12.87 -5.23
C ILE A 162 -7.86 14.24 -5.84
N ASP A 163 -7.91 15.28 -5.01
CA ASP A 163 -7.55 16.64 -5.40
C ASP A 163 -6.14 16.70 -6.01
N GLU A 164 -6.01 17.34 -7.17
CA GLU A 164 -4.74 17.40 -7.90
C GLU A 164 -3.62 18.08 -7.09
N ALA A 165 -3.96 19.04 -6.23
CA ALA A 165 -2.99 19.69 -5.36
C ALA A 165 -2.35 18.70 -4.39
N LEU A 166 -3.12 17.73 -3.85
CA LEU A 166 -2.59 16.67 -3.00
C LEU A 166 -1.66 15.75 -3.78
N ILE A 167 -2.07 15.33 -4.98
CA ILE A 167 -1.27 14.43 -5.84
C ILE A 167 0.10 15.06 -6.15
N ARG A 168 0.14 16.37 -6.44
CA ARG A 168 1.39 17.11 -6.75
C ARG A 168 2.37 17.19 -5.57
N ARG A 169 1.96 16.89 -4.34
CA ARG A 169 2.86 16.87 -3.16
C ARG A 169 3.57 15.53 -2.94
N PHE A 170 3.16 14.49 -3.65
CA PHE A 170 3.88 13.23 -3.66
C PHE A 170 4.94 13.24 -4.76
N GLU A 171 6.20 13.13 -4.36
CA GLU A 171 7.36 13.15 -5.24
C GLU A 171 7.41 11.89 -6.10
N LEU A 172 7.17 10.74 -5.47
CA LEU A 172 7.10 9.43 -6.12
C LEU A 172 5.65 9.02 -6.32
N ARG A 173 5.30 8.68 -7.55
CA ARG A 173 3.95 8.26 -7.95
C ARG A 173 4.06 6.92 -8.66
N LEU A 174 3.68 5.85 -7.97
CA LEU A 174 3.84 4.48 -8.42
C LEU A 174 2.49 3.91 -8.85
N GLU A 175 2.38 3.56 -10.14
CA GLU A 175 1.18 2.96 -10.71
C GLU A 175 1.23 1.43 -10.65
N PHE A 176 0.23 0.85 -9.99
CA PHE A 176 0.00 -0.57 -9.85
C PHE A 176 -1.07 -1.00 -10.84
N THR A 177 -0.64 -1.58 -11.95
CA THR A 177 -1.49 -2.17 -12.98
C THR A 177 -1.65 -3.68 -12.78
N SER A 178 -2.53 -4.30 -13.58
CA SER A 178 -2.55 -5.77 -13.64
C SER A 178 -1.15 -6.27 -14.04
N PRO A 179 -0.61 -7.29 -13.36
CA PRO A 179 0.69 -7.85 -13.71
C PRO A 179 0.72 -8.43 -15.11
N ALA A 180 1.89 -8.35 -15.75
CA ALA A 180 2.16 -9.00 -17.02
C ALA A 180 2.06 -10.54 -16.87
N LYS A 181 1.84 -11.21 -17.99
CA LYS A 181 1.67 -12.67 -18.03
C LYS A 181 2.88 -13.39 -17.40
N GLU A 182 4.08 -12.95 -17.76
CA GLU A 182 5.35 -13.52 -17.31
C GLU A 182 5.53 -13.38 -15.80
N VAL A 183 5.09 -12.25 -15.25
CA VAL A 183 5.11 -11.97 -13.80
C VAL A 183 4.09 -12.85 -13.07
N LEU A 184 2.91 -13.05 -13.65
CA LEU A 184 1.90 -13.96 -13.11
C LEU A 184 2.37 -15.42 -13.14
N ASP A 185 3.09 -15.84 -14.19
CA ASP A 185 3.63 -17.19 -14.29
C ASP A 185 4.57 -17.51 -13.13
N VAL A 186 5.53 -16.63 -12.87
CA VAL A 186 6.45 -16.74 -11.72
C VAL A 186 5.68 -16.73 -10.40
N TYR A 187 4.63 -15.90 -10.29
CA TYR A 187 3.81 -15.84 -9.09
C TYR A 187 3.00 -17.12 -8.85
N TYR A 188 2.41 -17.71 -9.90
CA TYR A 188 1.74 -19.00 -9.84
C TYR A 188 2.70 -20.09 -9.35
N ASP A 189 3.89 -20.18 -9.94
CA ASP A 189 4.91 -21.15 -9.55
C ASP A 189 5.28 -21.00 -8.07
N LYS A 190 5.55 -19.77 -7.62
CA LYS A 190 5.88 -19.47 -6.22
C LYS A 190 4.75 -19.87 -5.25
N LEU A 191 3.49 -19.71 -5.64
CA LEU A 191 2.35 -20.13 -4.82
C LEU A 191 2.20 -21.66 -4.77
N LEU A 192 2.37 -22.33 -5.91
CA LEU A 192 2.17 -23.78 -6.04
C LEU A 192 3.28 -24.60 -5.39
N MET A 193 4.52 -24.10 -5.39
CA MET A 193 5.66 -24.75 -4.72
C MET A 193 5.43 -25.06 -3.23
N LYS A 194 4.43 -24.44 -2.60
CA LYS A 194 4.05 -24.69 -1.21
C LYS A 194 3.24 -25.98 -1.01
N TYR A 195 2.77 -26.62 -2.08
CA TYR A 195 1.89 -27.77 -2.04
C TYR A 195 2.56 -28.99 -2.71
N PRO A 196 2.20 -30.23 -2.33
CA PRO A 196 2.61 -31.43 -3.04
C PRO A 196 2.26 -31.42 -4.53
N VAL A 197 3.10 -32.04 -5.36
CA VAL A 197 2.99 -32.02 -6.83
C VAL A 197 1.62 -32.50 -7.32
N GLU A 198 1.01 -33.49 -6.66
CA GLU A 198 -0.32 -33.99 -7.05
C GLU A 198 -1.46 -32.95 -6.96
N PHE A 199 -1.28 -31.89 -6.16
CA PHE A 199 -2.29 -30.85 -5.97
C PHE A 199 -2.00 -29.56 -6.77
N GLN A 200 -0.89 -29.51 -7.50
CA GLN A 200 -0.45 -28.31 -8.22
C GLN A 200 -1.12 -28.10 -9.58
N THR A 201 -1.95 -29.04 -10.04
CA THR A 201 -2.65 -28.93 -11.33
C THR A 201 -3.66 -27.78 -11.31
N LEU A 202 -3.46 -26.78 -12.16
CA LEU A 202 -4.47 -25.75 -12.46
C LEU A 202 -4.31 -25.16 -13.87
N ASP A 203 -5.40 -24.60 -14.37
CA ASP A 203 -5.39 -23.70 -15.51
C ASP A 203 -5.05 -22.28 -15.05
N ARG A 204 -3.98 -21.68 -15.59
CA ARG A 204 -3.58 -20.31 -15.23
C ARG A 204 -4.51 -19.29 -15.87
N VAL A 205 -4.84 -18.24 -15.10
CA VAL A 205 -5.69 -17.13 -15.56
C VAL A 205 -4.86 -15.85 -15.56
N TYR A 206 -4.99 -15.05 -16.62
CA TYR A 206 -4.18 -13.84 -16.82
C TYR A 206 -5.06 -12.59 -16.84
N GLU A 207 -4.42 -11.41 -16.91
CA GLU A 207 -5.06 -10.08 -16.85
C GLU A 207 -5.75 -9.73 -15.51
N ILE A 208 -5.62 -10.62 -14.53
CA ILE A 208 -6.13 -10.48 -13.17
C ILE A 208 -5.06 -9.93 -12.22
N SER A 209 -5.49 -9.44 -11.06
CA SER A 209 -4.61 -8.99 -9.98
C SER A 209 -3.91 -10.15 -9.26
N PHE A 210 -2.84 -9.85 -8.50
CA PHE A 210 -2.17 -10.84 -7.66
C PHE A 210 -3.10 -11.45 -6.60
N ALA A 211 -4.05 -10.68 -6.07
CA ALA A 211 -5.03 -11.18 -5.12
C ALA A 211 -5.99 -12.19 -5.78
N GLU A 212 -6.48 -11.89 -6.98
CA GLU A 212 -7.34 -12.80 -7.75
C GLU A 212 -6.60 -14.07 -8.16
N ALA A 213 -5.36 -13.94 -8.64
CA ALA A 213 -4.52 -15.10 -8.99
C ALA A 213 -4.29 -16.01 -7.77
N LYS A 214 -4.00 -15.42 -6.60
CA LYS A 214 -3.86 -16.17 -5.35
C LYS A 214 -5.14 -16.90 -4.95
N ASN A 215 -6.28 -16.22 -5.03
CA ASN A 215 -7.58 -16.82 -4.72
C ASN A 215 -7.89 -17.96 -5.69
N HIS A 216 -7.55 -17.81 -6.98
CA HIS A 216 -7.68 -18.86 -7.98
C HIS A 216 -6.85 -20.11 -7.62
N VAL A 217 -5.56 -19.94 -7.30
CA VAL A 217 -4.71 -21.05 -6.84
C VAL A 217 -5.30 -21.73 -5.62
N PHE A 218 -5.70 -20.95 -4.61
CA PHE A 218 -6.24 -21.51 -3.37
C PHE A 218 -7.52 -22.27 -3.58
N LYS A 219 -8.39 -21.81 -4.49
CA LYS A 219 -9.61 -22.52 -4.85
C LYS A 219 -9.28 -23.86 -5.53
N GLU A 220 -8.37 -23.86 -6.50
CA GLU A 220 -8.10 -25.07 -7.27
C GLU A 220 -7.32 -26.11 -6.48
N VAL A 221 -6.32 -25.69 -5.70
CA VAL A 221 -5.60 -26.59 -4.78
C VAL A 221 -6.55 -27.23 -3.78
N LYS A 222 -7.49 -26.46 -3.21
CA LYS A 222 -8.53 -27.03 -2.32
C LYS A 222 -9.38 -28.07 -3.03
N ASN A 223 -9.83 -27.79 -4.26
CA ASN A 223 -10.62 -28.73 -5.05
C ASN A 223 -9.85 -30.02 -5.32
N ASN A 224 -8.57 -29.92 -5.67
CA ASN A 224 -7.70 -31.08 -5.94
C ASN A 224 -7.54 -31.96 -4.70
N ILE A 225 -7.29 -31.34 -3.54
CA ILE A 225 -7.19 -32.06 -2.26
C ILE A 225 -8.51 -32.77 -1.93
N ILE A 226 -9.64 -32.06 -2.05
CA ILE A 226 -10.97 -32.63 -1.75
C ILE A 226 -11.27 -33.81 -2.67
N LYS A 227 -11.01 -33.68 -3.98
CA LYS A 227 -11.20 -34.77 -4.96
C LYS A 227 -10.37 -36.00 -4.58
N ALA A 228 -9.09 -35.80 -4.26
CA ALA A 228 -8.20 -36.90 -3.88
C ALA A 228 -8.69 -37.64 -2.63
N GLU A 229 -9.21 -36.94 -1.62
CA GLU A 229 -9.72 -37.61 -0.42
C GLU A 229 -11.09 -38.29 -0.61
N ILE A 230 -11.93 -37.77 -1.49
CA ILE A 230 -13.16 -38.47 -1.90
C ILE A 230 -12.83 -39.79 -2.60
N GLU A 231 -11.82 -39.79 -3.48
CA GLU A 231 -11.38 -41.00 -4.18
C GLU A 231 -10.80 -42.04 -3.22
N LYS A 232 -9.95 -41.64 -2.26
CA LYS A 232 -9.45 -42.56 -1.22
C LYS A 232 -10.58 -43.16 -0.40
N SER A 233 -11.59 -42.37 -0.05
CA SER A 233 -12.73 -42.85 0.75
C SER A 233 -13.64 -43.82 -0.01
N LYS A 234 -13.69 -43.73 -1.35
CA LYS A 234 -14.41 -44.69 -2.21
C LYS A 234 -13.69 -46.02 -2.41
N ILE A 235 -12.37 -46.07 -2.19
CA ILE A 235 -11.56 -47.30 -2.32
C ILE A 235 -11.64 -48.16 -1.05
N ILE A 236 -12.04 -47.58 0.08
CA ILE A 236 -12.09 -48.24 1.41
C ILE A 236 -13.47 -48.87 1.70
N ASN A 237 -14.50 -48.51 0.93
CA ASN A 237 -15.86 -49.10 0.99
C ASN A 237 -16.11 -50.02 -0.21
#